data_AF-W4M2N2-F1
#
_entry.id   AF-W4M2N2-F1
#
_cell.length_a   1.000
_cell.length_b   1.000
_cell.length_c   1.000
_cell.angle_alpha   90.00
_cell.angle_beta   90.00
_cell.angle_gamma   90.00
#
_symmetry.space_group_name_H-M   'P 1'
#
loop_
_entity.id
_entity.type
_entity.pdbx_description
1 polymer ?
#
loop_
_entity_poly.entity_id
_entity_poly.type
_entity_poly.pdbx_seq_one_letter_code
_entity_poly.pdbx_strand_id
1 'polypeptide(L)'
;MSLPTKTDWSKVDPSKLNLRSVYRNLSPEERATYKRIAELADQDKEWASMEADQIMAKRMKAGLNCRAAVAALRRECKRKGISNDEMMARSGLDAAGLASMAGRDAMPSIEIMEAYALSPGQKPAHCLGRR
;
A
#
# COMPACT_ATOMS: atom_id res chain seq x y z
N MET A 1 38.55 -38.72 1.47
CA MET A 1 37.19 -38.30 1.83
C MET A 1 36.86 -37.05 1.03
N SER A 2 35.94 -37.13 0.08
CA SER A 2 35.59 -36.00 -0.79
C SER A 2 34.61 -35.08 -0.05
N LEU A 3 34.96 -33.79 0.07
CA LEU A 3 34.06 -32.76 0.62
C LEU A 3 32.81 -32.65 -0.28
N PRO A 4 31.61 -32.48 0.29
CA PRO A 4 30.40 -32.25 -0.50
C PRO A 4 30.57 -30.95 -1.29
N THR A 5 30.47 -31.06 -2.61
CA THR A 5 30.53 -29.92 -3.53
C THR A 5 29.44 -28.91 -3.17
N LYS A 6 29.84 -27.69 -2.77
CA LYS A 6 28.91 -26.56 -2.58
C LYS A 6 28.06 -26.41 -3.84
N THR A 7 26.74 -26.54 -3.70
CA THR A 7 25.80 -26.29 -4.78
C THR A 7 25.97 -24.84 -5.23
N ASP A 8 26.36 -24.64 -6.49
CA ASP A 8 26.47 -23.32 -7.10
C ASP A 8 25.07 -22.83 -7.50
N TRP A 9 24.45 -22.06 -6.60
CA TRP A 9 23.11 -21.55 -6.76
C TRP A 9 22.99 -20.47 -7.86
N SER A 10 24.11 -19.97 -8.40
CA SER A 10 24.09 -19.00 -9.51
C SER A 10 23.60 -19.59 -10.84
N LYS A 11 23.61 -20.92 -10.96
CA LYS A 11 23.16 -21.65 -12.17
C LYS A 11 21.71 -22.12 -12.08
N VAL A 12 21.03 -21.87 -10.96
CA VAL A 12 19.64 -22.26 -10.75
C VAL A 12 18.74 -21.06 -11.06
N ASP A 13 17.71 -21.31 -11.87
CA ASP A 13 16.67 -20.33 -12.18
C ASP A 13 16.08 -19.74 -10.88
N PRO A 14 16.19 -18.41 -10.66
CA PRO A 14 15.68 -17.72 -9.47
C PRO A 14 14.21 -18.03 -9.16
N SER A 15 13.40 -18.28 -10.19
CA SER A 15 11.96 -18.55 -10.06
C SER A 15 11.64 -19.95 -9.53
N LYS A 16 12.60 -20.87 -9.56
CA LYS A 16 12.45 -22.27 -9.10
C LYS A 16 13.16 -22.55 -7.78
N LEU A 17 13.81 -21.54 -7.21
CA LEU A 17 14.54 -21.65 -5.95
C LEU A 17 13.58 -21.72 -4.76
N ASN A 18 13.61 -22.83 -4.03
CA ASN A 18 12.97 -22.92 -2.72
C ASN A 18 13.83 -22.14 -1.71
N LEU A 19 13.50 -20.86 -1.52
CA LEU A 19 14.20 -19.91 -0.64
C LEU A 19 14.44 -20.46 0.77
N ARG A 20 13.52 -21.29 1.28
CA ARG A 20 13.61 -21.90 2.61
C ARG A 20 14.69 -22.99 2.68
N SER A 21 14.84 -23.77 1.60
CA SER A 21 15.89 -24.77 1.44
C SER A 21 17.26 -24.11 1.28
N VAL A 22 17.34 -23.08 0.44
CA VAL A 22 18.57 -22.30 0.20
C VAL A 22 19.10 -21.71 1.49
N TYR A 23 18.22 -21.07 2.27
CA TYR A 23 18.60 -20.47 3.55
C TYR A 23 19.14 -21.50 4.57
N ARG A 24 18.59 -22.72 4.57
CA ARG A 24 19.08 -23.84 5.39
C ARG A 24 20.39 -24.46 4.90
N ASN A 25 20.80 -24.20 3.67
CA ASN A 25 22.07 -24.67 3.11
C ASN A 25 23.18 -23.62 3.17
N LEU A 26 22.86 -22.37 3.55
CA LEU A 26 23.84 -21.33 3.84
C LEU A 26 24.59 -21.62 5.15
N SER A 27 25.84 -21.18 5.20
CA SER A 27 26.66 -21.22 6.39
C SER A 27 26.10 -20.32 7.51
N PRO A 28 26.48 -20.55 8.78
CA PRO A 28 26.00 -19.72 9.90
C PRO A 28 26.30 -18.22 9.73
N GLU A 29 27.46 -17.87 9.16
CA GLU A 29 27.88 -16.49 8.91
C GLU A 29 27.02 -15.84 7.82
N GLU A 30 26.80 -16.52 6.70
CA GLU A 30 25.93 -16.02 5.62
C GLU A 30 24.49 -15.83 6.09
N ARG A 31 23.96 -16.72 6.94
CA ARG A 31 22.62 -16.54 7.54
C ARG A 31 22.53 -15.31 8.42
N ALA A 32 23.58 -15.01 9.19
CA ALA A 32 23.63 -13.81 10.02
C ALA A 32 23.64 -12.54 9.16
N THR A 33 24.35 -12.54 8.04
CA THR A 33 24.34 -11.43 7.07
C THR A 33 22.94 -11.22 6.48
N TYR A 34 22.27 -12.28 6.02
CA TYR A 34 20.90 -12.17 5.50
C TYR A 34 19.89 -11.73 6.56
N LYS A 35 20.06 -12.18 7.81
CA LYS A 35 19.21 -11.74 8.92
C LYS A 35 19.36 -10.24 9.15
N ARG A 36 20.59 -9.72 9.15
CA ARG A 36 20.87 -8.28 9.28
C ARG A 36 20.32 -7.45 8.11
N ILE A 37 20.38 -7.98 6.89
CA ILE A 37 19.77 -7.34 5.71
C ILE A 37 18.25 -7.28 5.83
N ALA A 38 17.62 -8.36 6.31
CA ALA A 38 16.18 -8.38 6.54
C ALA A 38 15.75 -7.38 7.62
N GLU A 39 16.49 -7.30 8.73
CA GLU A 39 16.25 -6.32 9.80
C GLU A 39 16.37 -4.87 9.30
N LEU A 40 17.37 -4.56 8.46
CA LEU A 40 17.50 -3.25 7.83
C LEU A 40 16.34 -2.95 6.87
N ALA A 41 15.92 -3.92 6.06
CA ALA A 41 14.80 -3.76 5.16
C ALA A 41 13.47 -3.54 5.89
N ASP A 42 13.30 -4.13 7.07
CA ASP A 42 12.11 -3.90 7.90
C ASP A 42 12.14 -2.51 8.56
N GLN A 43 13.31 -2.05 9.02
CA GLN A 43 13.49 -0.67 9.51
C GLN A 43 13.18 0.38 8.42
N ASP A 44 13.66 0.14 7.18
CA ASP A 44 13.39 1.03 6.05
C ASP A 44 11.89 1.11 5.71
N LYS A 45 11.15 0.00 5.84
CA LYS A 45 9.69 -0.02 5.63
C LYS A 45 8.96 0.79 6.69
N GLU A 46 9.35 0.65 7.96
CA GLU A 46 8.75 1.42 9.05
C GLU A 46 8.99 2.92 8.87
N TRP A 47 10.23 3.30 8.53
CA TRP A 47 10.59 4.69 8.25
C TRP A 47 9.81 5.26 7.06
N ALA A 48 9.72 4.51 5.95
CA ALA A 48 8.94 4.92 4.78
C ALA A 48 7.43 5.05 5.09
N SER A 49 6.89 4.20 5.95
CA SER A 49 5.49 4.31 6.40
C SER A 49 5.29 5.59 7.21
N MET A 50 6.16 5.87 8.18
CA MET A 50 6.10 7.10 8.98
C MET A 50 6.20 8.36 8.11
N GLU A 51 7.12 8.38 7.14
CA GLU A 51 7.29 9.53 6.26
C GLU A 51 6.07 9.75 5.36
N ALA A 52 5.48 8.66 4.84
CA ALA A 52 4.24 8.71 4.08
C ALA A 52 3.07 9.26 4.91
N ASP A 53 2.96 8.88 6.18
CA ASP A 53 1.94 9.37 7.11
C ASP A 53 2.13 10.86 7.43
N GLN A 54 3.38 11.31 7.62
CA GLN A 54 3.69 12.73 7.82
C GLN A 54 3.38 13.58 6.58
N ILE A 55 3.70 13.08 5.38
CA ILE A 55 3.36 13.74 4.12
C ILE A 55 1.85 13.83 3.96
N MET A 56 1.11 12.77 4.30
CA MET A 56 -0.35 12.78 4.29
C MET A 56 -0.91 13.80 5.28
N ALA A 57 -0.41 13.85 6.53
CA ALA A 57 -0.84 14.82 7.53
C ALA A 57 -0.58 16.28 7.09
N LYS A 58 0.58 16.55 6.48
CA LYS A 58 0.92 17.87 5.92
C LYS A 58 0.00 18.25 4.76
N ARG A 59 -0.31 17.30 3.86
CA ARG A 59 -1.24 17.51 2.75
C ARG A 59 -2.68 17.70 3.20
N MET A 60 -3.11 16.99 4.26
CA MET A 60 -4.41 17.20 4.90
C MET A 60 -4.54 18.62 5.46
N LYS A 61 -3.47 19.16 6.06
CA LYS A 61 -3.47 20.54 6.61
C LYS A 61 -3.45 21.63 5.54
N ALA A 62 -2.88 21.36 4.37
CA ALA A 62 -2.75 22.33 3.26
C ALA A 62 -3.94 22.31 2.27
N GLY A 63 -4.88 21.37 2.42
CA GLY A 63 -5.90 21.07 1.41
C GLY A 63 -5.35 20.13 0.33
N LEU A 64 -6.00 18.98 0.16
CA LEU A 64 -5.62 18.01 -0.87
C LEU A 64 -6.11 18.48 -2.25
N ASN A 65 -5.25 18.43 -3.26
CA ASN A 65 -5.72 18.51 -4.65
C ASN A 65 -6.62 17.30 -4.96
N CYS A 66 -7.60 17.44 -5.87
CA CYS A 66 -8.61 16.40 -6.12
C CYS A 66 -7.99 15.01 -6.37
N ARG A 67 -6.87 14.97 -7.11
CA ARG A 67 -6.12 13.74 -7.38
C ARG A 67 -5.62 13.06 -6.10
N ALA A 68 -5.03 13.80 -5.18
CA ALA A 68 -4.54 13.25 -3.92
C ALA A 68 -5.69 12.87 -2.98
N ALA A 69 -6.79 13.64 -2.98
CA ALA A 69 -8.00 13.31 -2.22
C ALA A 69 -8.60 11.97 -2.68
N VAL A 70 -8.76 11.77 -4.00
CA VAL A 70 -9.25 10.51 -4.57
C VAL A 70 -8.33 9.34 -4.24
N ALA A 71 -7.00 9.53 -4.35
CA ALA A 71 -6.04 8.50 -4.01
C ALA A 71 -6.10 8.10 -2.52
N ALA A 72 -6.24 9.09 -1.63
CA ALA A 72 -6.37 8.86 -0.19
C ALA A 72 -7.65 8.09 0.14
N LEU A 73 -8.79 8.51 -0.41
CA LEU A 73 -10.09 7.85 -0.22
C LEU A 73 -10.07 6.40 -0.70
N ARG A 74 -9.52 6.12 -1.89
CA ARG A 74 -9.39 4.76 -2.42
C ARG A 74 -8.48 3.88 -1.58
N ARG A 75 -7.35 4.43 -1.12
CA ARG A 75 -6.42 3.70 -0.24
C ARG A 75 -7.09 3.32 1.07
N GLU A 76 -7.86 4.24 1.65
CA GLU A 76 -8.58 4.01 2.91
C GLU A 76 -9.67 2.94 2.75
N CYS A 77 -10.40 2.95 1.65
CA CYS A 77 -11.42 1.93 1.38
C CYS A 77 -10.79 0.54 1.15
N LYS A 78 -9.65 0.49 0.44
CA LYS A 78 -8.86 -0.74 0.30
C LYS A 78 -8.33 -1.25 1.66
N ARG A 79 -7.87 -0.34 2.52
CA ARG A 79 -7.38 -0.68 3.88
C ARG A 79 -8.49 -1.27 4.75
N LYS A 80 -9.72 -0.78 4.60
CA LYS A 80 -10.91 -1.25 5.32
C LYS A 80 -11.59 -2.45 4.67
N GLY A 81 -11.13 -2.89 3.50
CA GLY A 81 -11.71 -4.03 2.77
C GLY A 81 -13.14 -3.79 2.26
N ILE A 82 -13.53 -2.53 2.04
CA ILE A 82 -14.89 -2.18 1.60
C ILE A 82 -15.05 -2.58 0.14
N SER A 83 -16.06 -3.41 -0.16
CA SER A 83 -16.39 -3.80 -1.54
C SER A 83 -17.07 -2.66 -2.29
N ASN A 84 -17.10 -2.73 -3.63
CA ASN A 84 -17.82 -1.73 -4.43
C ASN A 84 -19.32 -1.72 -4.14
N ASP A 85 -19.93 -2.89 -3.89
CA ASP A 85 -21.35 -2.99 -3.55
C ASP A 85 -21.64 -2.37 -2.19
N GLU A 86 -20.75 -2.58 -1.21
CA GLU A 86 -20.85 -1.98 0.11
C GLU A 86 -20.58 -0.47 0.07
N MET A 87 -19.68 -0.02 -0.81
CA MET A 87 -19.44 1.40 -1.08
C MET A 87 -20.70 2.07 -1.62
N MET A 88 -21.33 1.51 -2.65
CA MET A 88 -22.59 2.02 -3.21
C MET A 88 -23.69 2.06 -2.15
N ALA A 89 -23.86 0.99 -1.38
CA ALA A 89 -24.87 0.91 -0.32
C ALA A 89 -24.69 1.96 0.78
N ARG A 90 -23.44 2.31 1.12
CA ARG A 90 -23.15 3.29 2.20
C ARG A 90 -23.04 4.74 1.73
N SER A 91 -22.54 4.97 0.52
CA SER A 91 -22.36 6.31 -0.04
C SER A 91 -23.58 6.82 -0.81
N GLY A 92 -24.47 5.92 -1.25
CA GLY A 92 -25.55 6.24 -2.17
C GLY A 92 -25.06 6.52 -3.60
N LEU A 93 -23.78 6.29 -3.90
CA LEU A 93 -23.25 6.41 -5.26
C LEU A 93 -23.77 5.29 -6.14
N ASP A 94 -24.09 5.63 -7.38
CA ASP A 94 -24.35 4.66 -8.43
C ASP A 94 -23.03 4.17 -9.05
N ALA A 95 -23.13 3.19 -9.95
CA ALA A 95 -21.97 2.61 -10.63
C ALA A 95 -21.18 3.66 -11.44
N ALA A 96 -21.85 4.68 -11.98
CA ALA A 96 -21.21 5.76 -12.73
C ALA A 96 -20.40 6.69 -11.80
N GLY A 97 -20.95 7.06 -10.64
CA GLY A 97 -20.27 7.81 -9.61
C GLY A 97 -19.03 7.08 -9.08
N LEU A 98 -19.13 5.77 -8.86
CA LEU A 98 -17.98 4.94 -8.48
C LEU A 98 -16.92 4.88 -9.57
N ALA A 99 -17.33 4.74 -10.83
CA ALA A 99 -16.42 4.71 -11.97
C ALA A 99 -15.69 6.04 -12.15
N SER A 100 -16.32 7.18 -11.83
CA SER A 100 -15.68 8.50 -11.88
C SER A 100 -14.51 8.66 -10.89
N MET A 101 -14.48 7.85 -9.83
CA MET A 101 -13.38 7.77 -8.86
C MET A 101 -12.27 6.83 -9.32
N ALA A 102 -12.51 6.01 -10.35
CA ALA A 102 -11.57 5.02 -10.86
C ALA A 102 -10.54 5.65 -11.82
N GLY A 103 -9.36 5.03 -11.92
CA GLY A 103 -8.27 5.52 -12.78
C GLY A 103 -7.27 6.45 -12.09
N ARG A 104 -6.20 6.77 -12.82
CA ARG A 104 -5.02 7.49 -12.31
C ARG A 104 -5.20 9.02 -12.30
N ASP A 105 -6.09 9.53 -13.16
CA ASP A 105 -6.38 10.96 -13.37
C ASP A 105 -7.87 11.26 -13.20
N ALA A 106 -8.52 10.51 -12.29
CA ALA A 106 -9.92 10.72 -11.92
C ALA A 106 -10.18 12.17 -11.48
N MET A 107 -11.19 12.81 -12.09
CA MET A 107 -11.67 14.15 -11.73
C MET A 107 -13.17 14.10 -11.36
N PRO A 108 -13.53 13.41 -10.28
CA PRO A 108 -14.89 13.37 -9.77
C PRO A 108 -15.33 14.75 -9.27
N SER A 109 -16.64 15.00 -9.27
CA SER A 109 -17.19 16.20 -8.64
C SER A 109 -16.96 16.17 -7.13
N ILE A 110 -17.06 17.35 -6.50
CA ILE A 110 -16.94 17.47 -5.04
C ILE A 110 -18.01 16.62 -4.34
N GLU A 111 -19.24 16.62 -4.85
CA GLU A 111 -20.35 15.83 -4.31
C GLU A 111 -20.07 14.33 -4.33
N ILE A 112 -19.47 13.82 -5.42
CA ILE A 112 -19.08 12.41 -5.52
C ILE A 112 -17.97 12.09 -4.50
N MET A 113 -16.99 12.98 -4.33
CA MET A 113 -15.93 12.80 -3.33
C MET A 113 -16.48 12.81 -1.90
N GLU A 114 -17.43 13.69 -1.59
CA GLU A 114 -18.09 13.75 -0.28
C GLU A 114 -18.90 12.49 0.00
N ALA A 115 -19.72 12.04 -0.96
CA ALA A 115 -20.48 10.80 -0.85
C ALA A 115 -19.55 9.59 -0.65
N TYR A 116 -18.46 9.52 -1.42
CA TYR A 116 -17.46 8.45 -1.30
C TYR A 116 -16.77 8.46 0.07
N ALA A 117 -16.52 9.64 0.67
CA ALA A 117 -15.91 9.77 1.99
C ALA A 117 -16.82 9.33 3.16
N LEU A 118 -18.14 9.33 2.96
CA LEU A 118 -19.10 8.84 3.95
C LEU A 118 -19.05 7.32 4.12
N SER A 119 -18.74 6.58 3.05
CA SER A 119 -18.66 5.11 3.05
C SER A 119 -17.66 4.51 4.05
N PRO A 120 -16.40 5.01 4.14
CA PRO A 120 -15.44 4.55 5.14
C PRO A 120 -15.69 5.14 6.53
N GLY A 121 -16.74 5.95 6.73
CA GLY A 121 -17.06 6.61 7.99
C GLY A 121 -16.17 7.81 8.32
N GLN A 122 -15.54 8.45 7.32
CA GLN A 122 -14.85 9.72 7.53
C GLN A 122 -15.85 10.88 7.45
N LYS A 123 -15.83 11.78 8.45
CA LYS A 123 -16.63 13.00 8.40
C LYS A 123 -16.13 13.87 7.22
N PRO A 124 -17.01 14.34 6.32
CA PRO A 124 -16.62 15.08 5.11
C PRO A 124 -15.93 16.44 5.38
N ALA A 125 -15.90 16.91 6.62
CA ALA A 125 -15.34 18.20 6.98
C ALA A 125 -13.80 18.29 7.01
N HIS A 126 -13.06 17.17 6.88
CA HIS A 126 -11.60 17.17 7.07
C HIS A 126 -10.77 16.97 5.78
N CYS A 127 -11.40 16.60 4.67
CA CYS A 127 -10.70 16.34 3.40
C CYS A 127 -10.84 17.47 2.37
N LEU A 128 -11.89 18.28 2.49
CA LEU A 128 -12.15 19.43 1.64
C LEU A 128 -11.90 20.66 2.50
N GLY A 129 -10.77 21.32 2.30
CA GLY A 129 -10.46 22.60 2.94
C GLY A 129 -11.56 23.59 2.62
N ARG A 130 -12.54 23.71 3.51
CA ARG A 130 -13.52 24.79 3.48
C ARG A 130 -12.78 26.08 3.77
N ARG A 131 -12.94 27.04 2.86
CA ARG A 131 -12.61 28.45 3.05
C ARG A 131 -13.40 29.04 4.21
#